data_AF-A0A671W8Y0-F1
#
_entry.id   AF-A0A671W8Y0-F1
#
_cell.length_a   1.000
_cell.length_b   1.000
_cell.length_c   1.000
_cell.angle_alpha   90.00
_cell.angle_beta   90.00
_cell.angle_gamma   90.00
#
_symmetry.space_group_name_H-M   'P 1'
#
loop_
_entity.id
_entity.type
_entity.pdbx_description
1 polymer ?
#
loop_
_entity_poly.entity_id
_entity_poly.type
_entity_poly.pdbx_seq_one_letter_code
_entity_poly.pdbx_strand_id
1 'polypeptide(L)'
;MDLASKDSYIQKLASKVFSQRDQEPKKRPFAYFKGKTDTGPPKKKKKCKKKHFKEKSSDEKKPNPKSQQKSSPSPAAQKGPASAKLNGSKSQNPIISTPQQPKGANAASNFSTVDVLRKRLHEKIEESRGQGAPKDAASEAVQAKRAKRKLERERKKRKRKEFRMKQLAEKSGQEQQPEIKQEEEPVQKKANKRNESAIIFNTVQTVEEGYVDKIQKKRNKKQSVKGQITPLTGKNYKQLLSRVEARKAKLEELREKDAGKAREMEEKMKWTNLLYKAEGIKIKDDETMLRTSLKKKEKRREQRKRNWNQRSENIIGKMQQRQDKRRRNLQKRKHAKTEKKKDRARKKGRVLPEDLKKAAV
;
A
#
# COMPACT_ATOMS: atom_id res chain seq x y z
N MET A 1 2.68 53.55 -5.24
CA MET A 1 2.57 52.65 -6.41
C MET A 1 1.77 53.37 -7.48
N ASP A 2 2.47 53.82 -8.52
CA ASP A 2 1.94 54.62 -9.61
C ASP A 2 0.87 53.86 -10.42
N LEU A 3 -0.15 54.58 -10.92
CA LEU A 3 -1.27 54.03 -11.68
C LEU A 3 -0.80 53.38 -12.98
N ALA A 4 0.18 53.98 -13.65
CA ALA A 4 0.78 53.43 -14.87
C ALA A 4 1.44 52.06 -14.62
N SER A 5 2.05 51.87 -13.44
CA SER A 5 2.67 50.59 -13.06
C SER A 5 1.62 49.50 -12.83
N LYS A 6 0.46 49.85 -12.25
CA LYS A 6 -0.65 48.91 -12.06
C LYS A 6 -1.28 48.52 -13.40
N ASP A 7 -1.46 49.48 -14.29
CA ASP A 7 -2.03 49.21 -15.62
C ASP A 7 -1.10 48.34 -16.48
N SER A 8 0.20 48.63 -16.49
CA SER A 8 1.19 47.76 -17.16
C SER A 8 1.19 46.33 -16.60
N TYR A 9 1.02 46.17 -15.29
CA TYR A 9 0.92 44.86 -14.66
C TYR A 9 -0.36 44.11 -15.10
N ILE A 10 -1.50 44.81 -15.15
CA ILE A 10 -2.79 44.23 -15.57
C ILE A 10 -2.75 43.83 -17.06
N GLN A 11 -2.17 44.67 -17.93
CA GLN A 11 -2.00 44.36 -19.35
C GLN A 11 -1.08 43.13 -19.58
N LYS A 12 0.01 43.03 -18.82
CA LYS A 12 0.89 41.84 -18.83
C LYS A 12 0.18 40.59 -18.32
N LEU A 13 -0.69 40.72 -17.31
CA LEU A 13 -1.47 39.61 -16.80
C LEU A 13 -2.51 39.14 -17.84
N ALA A 14 -3.21 40.08 -18.47
CA ALA A 14 -4.21 39.81 -19.49
C ALA A 14 -3.61 39.08 -20.70
N SER A 15 -2.51 39.60 -21.27
CA SER A 15 -1.81 38.96 -22.38
C SER A 15 -1.33 37.54 -22.07
N LYS A 16 -0.90 37.27 -20.82
CA LYS A 16 -0.50 35.93 -20.37
C LYS A 16 -1.66 34.94 -20.32
N VAL A 17 -2.85 35.40 -19.91
CA VAL A 17 -4.05 34.56 -19.77
C VAL A 17 -4.68 34.27 -21.14
N PHE A 18 -4.74 35.26 -22.03
CA PHE A 18 -5.24 35.06 -23.39
C PHE A 18 -4.34 34.11 -24.20
N SER A 19 -3.01 34.29 -24.14
CA SER A 19 -2.06 33.39 -24.81
C SER A 19 -2.07 31.95 -24.27
N GLN A 20 -2.44 31.74 -23.00
CA GLN A 20 -2.62 30.39 -22.44
C GLN A 20 -3.89 29.68 -22.92
N ARG A 21 -4.91 30.43 -23.36
CA ARG A 21 -6.20 29.88 -23.78
C ARG A 21 -6.18 29.38 -25.22
N ASP A 22 -5.38 30.04 -26.08
CA ASP A 22 -5.21 29.68 -27.49
C ASP A 22 -4.16 28.58 -27.72
N GLN A 23 -3.38 28.23 -26.70
CA GLN A 23 -2.58 27.02 -26.72
C GLN A 23 -3.51 25.83 -26.52
N GLU A 24 -3.92 25.18 -27.62
CA GLU A 24 -4.56 23.86 -27.55
C GLU A 24 -3.75 22.95 -26.60
N PRO A 25 -4.41 22.22 -25.69
CA PRO A 25 -3.73 21.30 -24.80
C PRO A 25 -3.02 20.24 -25.65
N LYS A 26 -1.70 20.38 -25.80
CA LYS A 26 -0.86 19.41 -26.51
C LYS A 26 -1.25 18.01 -26.06
N LYS A 27 -1.82 17.22 -26.97
CA LYS A 27 -2.23 15.82 -26.74
C LYS A 27 -1.01 14.98 -26.42
N ARG A 28 -0.59 15.01 -25.15
CA ARG A 28 0.44 14.10 -24.65
C ARG A 28 -0.19 12.71 -24.56
N PRO A 29 0.37 11.68 -25.21
CA PRO A 29 -0.12 10.33 -25.05
C PRO A 29 -0.03 9.93 -23.56
N PHE A 30 -1.09 9.30 -23.06
CA PHE A 30 -1.15 8.79 -21.69
C PHE A 30 -0.08 7.69 -21.52
N ALA A 31 1.04 8.04 -20.89
CA ALA A 31 2.10 7.10 -20.59
C ALA A 31 1.74 6.27 -19.35
N TYR A 32 1.58 4.96 -19.53
CA TYR A 32 1.50 4.03 -18.40
C TYR A 32 2.80 4.08 -17.59
N PHE A 33 2.69 4.43 -16.30
CA PHE A 33 3.77 4.27 -15.34
C PHE A 33 4.11 2.78 -15.18
N LYS A 34 5.08 2.28 -15.96
CA LYS A 34 5.68 0.96 -15.76
C LYS A 34 6.59 1.05 -14.53
N GLY A 35 6.01 0.69 -13.37
CA GLY A 35 6.76 0.50 -12.14
C GLY A 35 7.91 -0.49 -12.37
N LYS A 36 9.13 -0.04 -12.13
CA LYS A 36 10.35 -0.84 -12.17
C LYS A 36 10.15 -2.07 -11.29
N THR A 37 10.36 -3.25 -11.87
CA THR A 37 10.51 -4.50 -11.14
C THR A 37 11.76 -4.41 -10.28
N ASP A 38 11.56 -4.21 -8.98
CA ASP A 38 12.60 -4.22 -7.96
C ASP A 38 13.06 -5.68 -7.78
N THR A 39 14.11 -6.08 -8.52
CA THR A 39 14.88 -7.30 -8.27
C THR A 39 15.72 -7.09 -7.01
N GLY A 40 15.09 -7.28 -5.85
CA GLY A 40 15.77 -7.31 -4.56
C GLY A 40 16.67 -8.55 -4.36
N PRO A 41 17.67 -8.50 -3.45
CA PRO A 41 18.68 -9.54 -3.29
C PRO A 41 18.13 -10.85 -2.68
N PRO A 42 18.81 -12.01 -2.88
CA PRO A 42 18.27 -13.32 -2.55
C PRO A 42 18.22 -13.55 -1.03
N LYS A 43 17.05 -13.90 -0.51
CA LYS A 43 16.88 -14.27 0.91
C LYS A 43 17.42 -15.68 1.17
N LYS A 44 18.42 -15.77 2.06
CA LYS A 44 18.92 -16.99 2.68
C LYS A 44 17.78 -17.77 3.37
N LYS A 45 17.80 -19.10 3.21
CA LYS A 45 16.86 -20.07 3.78
C LYS A 45 16.85 -20.01 5.32
N LYS A 46 15.68 -19.88 5.93
CA LYS A 46 15.44 -20.25 7.34
C LYS A 46 14.71 -21.60 7.36
N LYS A 47 15.32 -22.59 8.02
CA LYS A 47 14.70 -23.87 8.40
C LYS A 47 13.54 -23.58 9.36
N CYS A 48 12.33 -24.01 9.02
CA CYS A 48 11.23 -24.12 9.98
C CYS A 48 11.34 -25.47 10.70
N LYS A 49 11.47 -25.45 12.02
CA LYS A 49 11.22 -26.61 12.88
C LYS A 49 9.70 -26.84 12.92
N LYS A 50 9.27 -28.04 12.55
CA LYS A 50 7.90 -28.56 12.74
C LYS A 50 7.67 -28.75 14.24
N LYS A 51 6.64 -28.12 14.81
CA LYS A 51 6.03 -28.58 16.06
C LYS A 51 4.77 -29.37 15.71
N HIS A 52 4.66 -30.57 16.25
CA HIS A 52 3.51 -31.46 16.10
C HIS A 52 2.31 -30.89 16.88
N PHE A 53 1.15 -30.85 16.22
CA PHE A 53 -0.15 -30.67 16.84
C PHE A 53 -0.80 -32.06 16.90
N LYS A 54 -1.23 -32.49 18.09
CA LYS A 54 -1.75 -33.82 18.40
C LYS A 54 -3.25 -33.63 18.66
N GLU A 55 -4.10 -34.03 17.72
CA GLU A 55 -5.55 -34.18 17.95
C GLU A 55 -5.81 -35.55 18.58
N LYS A 56 -6.68 -35.58 19.59
CA LYS A 56 -7.21 -36.77 20.26
C LYS A 56 -8.51 -37.18 19.59
N SER A 57 -8.66 -38.47 19.26
CA SER A 57 -9.95 -39.14 19.13
C SER A 57 -9.83 -40.57 19.68
N SER A 58 -10.81 -40.98 20.49
CA SER A 58 -11.20 -42.36 20.84
C SER A 58 -11.60 -43.12 19.55
N ASP A 59 -11.60 -44.46 19.41
CA ASP A 59 -11.83 -45.56 20.34
C ASP A 59 -11.30 -46.93 19.78
N GLU A 60 -11.18 -47.92 20.68
CA GLU A 60 -11.17 -49.41 20.58
C GLU A 60 -10.26 -50.30 19.64
N LYS A 61 -9.45 -51.14 20.34
CA LYS A 61 -9.12 -52.61 20.25
C LYS A 61 -8.52 -53.35 19.00
N LYS A 62 -7.21 -53.71 19.17
CA LYS A 62 -6.44 -55.01 19.01
C LYS A 62 -6.25 -55.73 17.62
N PRO A 63 -5.24 -56.64 17.43
CA PRO A 63 -3.77 -56.58 17.73
C PRO A 63 -2.78 -57.23 16.67
N ASN A 64 -1.53 -56.70 16.57
CA ASN A 64 -0.17 -57.32 16.30
C ASN A 64 0.15 -58.15 15.00
N PRO A 65 1.43 -58.55 14.66
CA PRO A 65 2.80 -58.17 15.11
C PRO A 65 3.96 -58.05 14.04
N LYS A 66 5.18 -57.69 14.53
CA LYS A 66 6.60 -57.93 14.05
C LYS A 66 7.19 -56.97 12.97
N SER A 67 8.46 -56.53 12.98
CA SER A 67 9.71 -56.88 13.71
C SER A 67 10.83 -55.78 13.57
N GLN A 68 11.74 -55.73 14.57
CA GLN A 68 13.23 -55.51 14.54
C GLN A 68 13.82 -54.23 13.85
N GLN A 69 14.88 -53.53 14.31
CA GLN A 69 16.01 -53.79 15.21
C GLN A 69 16.74 -52.43 15.56
N LYS A 70 17.40 -52.35 16.72
CA LYS A 70 18.44 -51.36 17.13
C LYS A 70 19.78 -51.74 16.46
N SER A 71 20.83 -50.93 16.24
CA SER A 71 21.62 -50.07 17.15
C SER A 71 22.67 -49.22 16.38
N SER A 72 23.18 -48.16 17.02
CA SER A 72 24.37 -47.34 16.67
C SER A 72 25.63 -47.84 17.43
N PRO A 73 26.90 -47.44 17.17
CA PRO A 73 27.42 -46.06 17.36
C PRO A 73 28.62 -45.61 16.47
N SER A 74 29.07 -44.37 16.71
CA SER A 74 30.12 -43.56 16.04
C SER A 74 31.56 -43.79 16.55
N PRO A 75 32.58 -43.18 15.90
CA PRO A 75 33.54 -42.30 16.62
C PRO A 75 33.84 -40.98 15.84
N ALA A 76 33.89 -39.79 16.46
CA ALA A 76 35.02 -39.08 17.11
C ALA A 76 36.25 -38.86 16.16
N ALA A 77 36.55 -37.67 15.62
CA ALA A 77 37.11 -36.42 16.18
C ALA A 77 38.66 -36.35 16.25
N GLN A 78 39.22 -35.15 15.98
CA GLN A 78 40.64 -34.68 16.12
C GLN A 78 41.51 -34.79 14.83
N LYS A 79 42.41 -33.88 14.45
CA LYS A 79 42.97 -32.60 14.94
C LYS A 79 43.79 -31.97 13.77
N GLY A 80 43.93 -30.64 13.72
CA GLY A 80 45.04 -29.96 13.01
C GLY A 80 46.26 -29.81 13.91
N PRO A 81 47.42 -29.35 13.40
CA PRO A 81 47.81 -27.96 13.70
C PRO A 81 48.62 -27.24 12.59
N ALA A 82 48.93 -25.96 12.86
CA ALA A 82 49.61 -24.99 12.02
C ALA A 82 51.05 -24.69 12.49
N SER A 83 51.89 -24.15 11.60
CA SER A 83 53.10 -23.34 11.82
C SER A 83 53.22 -22.37 10.62
N ALA A 84 53.28 -21.02 10.72
CA ALA A 84 54.30 -20.09 11.26
C ALA A 84 55.64 -20.19 10.48
N LYS A 85 56.35 -19.16 9.98
CA LYS A 85 56.29 -17.67 10.01
C LYS A 85 57.46 -17.10 9.13
N LEU A 86 57.52 -15.76 8.96
CA LEU A 86 58.64 -14.84 8.54
C LEU A 86 58.65 -14.37 7.06
N ASN A 87 58.36 -13.09 6.73
CA ASN A 87 59.15 -11.82 6.84
C ASN A 87 60.41 -11.85 5.94
N GLY A 88 60.81 -10.87 5.11
CA GLY A 88 60.43 -9.49 4.72
C GLY A 88 61.54 -9.02 3.74
N SER A 89 61.34 -8.11 2.78
CA SER A 89 61.63 -6.68 2.98
C SER A 89 61.67 -5.91 1.64
N LYS A 90 61.17 -4.66 1.70
CA LYS A 90 61.58 -3.37 1.07
C LYS A 90 62.03 -3.29 -0.40
N SER A 91 61.42 -2.33 -1.11
CA SER A 91 62.05 -1.20 -1.87
C SER A 91 60.92 -0.36 -2.51
N GLN A 92 60.47 0.74 -1.90
CA GLN A 92 60.85 2.15 -2.18
C GLN A 92 60.60 2.65 -3.62
N ASN A 93 59.70 3.65 -3.72
CA ASN A 93 59.39 4.49 -4.89
C ASN A 93 60.56 5.48 -5.18
N PRO A 94 60.60 6.23 -6.30
CA PRO A 94 59.82 7.47 -6.38
C PRO A 94 59.32 7.92 -7.78
N ILE A 95 58.56 9.01 -7.74
CA ILE A 95 57.87 9.79 -8.77
C ILE A 95 58.84 10.79 -9.44
N ILE A 96 58.75 10.96 -10.77
CA ILE A 96 59.17 12.16 -11.56
C ILE A 96 58.24 12.20 -12.81
N SER A 97 57.26 13.12 -12.94
CA SER A 97 57.30 14.52 -13.42
C SER A 97 57.71 14.72 -14.91
N THR A 98 56.78 15.32 -15.67
CA THR A 98 56.76 16.00 -17.01
C THR A 98 58.03 16.76 -17.46
N PRO A 99 58.13 17.38 -18.68
CA PRO A 99 57.39 17.25 -19.96
C PRO A 99 58.34 17.17 -21.20
N GLN A 100 57.86 16.74 -22.38
CA GLN A 100 58.55 17.08 -23.64
C GLN A 100 57.56 17.39 -24.77
N GLN A 101 57.62 18.64 -25.26
CA GLN A 101 57.10 19.04 -26.56
C GLN A 101 57.97 18.46 -27.69
N PRO A 102 57.40 18.13 -28.86
CA PRO A 102 58.18 17.88 -30.07
C PRO A 102 58.44 19.21 -30.81
N LYS A 103 59.71 19.51 -31.08
CA LYS A 103 60.12 20.46 -32.12
C LYS A 103 60.39 19.68 -33.42
N GLY A 104 59.97 20.26 -34.54
CA GLY A 104 60.66 20.08 -35.82
C GLY A 104 59.95 19.27 -36.88
N ALA A 105 59.05 19.94 -37.60
CA ALA A 105 58.85 19.87 -39.05
C ALA A 105 59.01 18.52 -39.77
N ASN A 106 57.88 17.96 -40.21
CA ASN A 106 57.60 17.74 -41.63
C ASN A 106 56.11 17.48 -41.81
N ALA A 107 55.41 18.47 -42.37
CA ALA A 107 54.06 18.32 -42.84
C ALA A 107 54.08 17.48 -44.12
N ALA A 108 53.99 16.17 -43.97
CA ALA A 108 53.49 15.27 -44.99
C ALA A 108 52.37 14.45 -44.37
N SER A 109 51.16 14.80 -44.78
CA SER A 109 49.88 14.23 -44.37
C SER A 109 49.80 12.74 -44.70
N ASN A 110 50.33 11.89 -43.82
CA ASN A 110 49.97 10.48 -43.83
C ASN A 110 48.82 10.31 -42.85
N PHE A 111 47.60 10.46 -43.35
CA PHE A 111 46.38 10.06 -42.65
C PHE A 111 46.44 8.54 -42.44
N SER A 112 47.19 8.11 -41.43
CA SER A 112 47.36 6.70 -41.12
C SER A 112 46.00 6.19 -40.65
N THR A 113 45.51 5.15 -41.30
CA THR A 113 44.31 4.41 -40.90
C THR A 113 44.36 4.03 -39.42
N VAL A 114 45.57 3.83 -38.89
CA VAL A 114 45.85 3.56 -37.47
C VAL A 114 45.48 4.75 -36.57
N ASP A 115 45.73 5.98 -36.99
CA ASP A 115 45.41 7.17 -36.19
C ASP A 115 43.91 7.46 -36.17
N VAL A 116 43.23 7.21 -37.29
CA VAL A 116 41.75 7.24 -37.35
C VAL A 116 41.18 6.16 -36.43
N LEU A 117 41.77 4.96 -36.41
CA LEU A 117 41.33 3.88 -35.54
C LEU A 117 41.59 4.18 -34.06
N ARG A 118 42.75 4.77 -33.71
CA ARG A 118 43.09 5.21 -32.36
C ARG A 118 42.13 6.30 -31.88
N LYS A 119 41.81 7.29 -32.73
CA LYS A 119 40.81 8.33 -32.44
C LYS A 119 39.43 7.73 -32.22
N ARG A 120 38.99 6.84 -33.12
CA ARG A 120 37.69 6.15 -33.02
C ARG A 120 37.60 5.23 -31.81
N LEU A 121 38.71 4.59 -31.42
CA LEU A 121 38.80 3.78 -30.21
C LEU A 121 38.71 4.65 -28.95
N HIS A 122 39.43 5.78 -28.90
CA HIS A 122 39.35 6.71 -27.79
C HIS A 122 37.94 7.30 -27.65
N GLU A 123 37.31 7.68 -28.76
CA GLU A 123 35.92 8.12 -28.81
C GLU A 123 34.97 7.01 -28.31
N LYS A 124 35.15 5.76 -28.74
CA LYS A 124 34.36 4.61 -28.26
C LYS A 124 34.54 4.33 -26.77
N ILE A 125 35.76 4.48 -26.26
CA ILE A 125 36.08 4.33 -24.84
C ILE A 125 35.44 5.46 -24.02
N GLU A 126 35.40 6.69 -24.55
CA GLU A 126 34.80 7.83 -23.88
C GLU A 126 33.26 7.78 -23.89
N GLU A 127 32.65 7.40 -25.01
CA GLU A 127 31.21 7.12 -25.14
C GLU A 127 30.77 6.01 -24.17
N SER A 128 31.55 4.94 -24.06
CA SER A 128 31.24 3.83 -23.15
C SER A 128 31.50 4.16 -21.68
N ARG A 129 32.40 5.11 -21.38
CA ARG A 129 32.61 5.63 -20.02
C ARG A 129 31.41 6.44 -19.52
N GLY A 130 30.61 7.04 -20.40
CA GLY A 130 29.34 7.70 -20.05
C GLY A 130 28.20 6.74 -19.65
N GLN A 131 28.34 5.43 -19.92
CA GLN A 131 27.38 4.39 -19.52
C GLN A 131 27.71 3.77 -18.14
N GLY A 132 28.82 4.19 -17.51
CA GLY A 132 29.23 3.80 -16.16
C GLY A 132 28.76 4.76 -15.05
N ALA A 133 28.97 4.37 -13.79
CA ALA A 133 28.67 5.21 -12.63
C ALA A 133 29.34 6.60 -12.74
N PRO A 134 28.68 7.69 -12.29
CA PRO A 134 29.17 9.05 -12.52
C PRO A 134 30.57 9.23 -11.90
N LYS A 135 31.50 9.72 -12.72
CA LYS A 135 32.94 9.86 -12.41
C LYS A 135 33.22 10.69 -11.16
N ASP A 136 32.34 11.62 -10.81
CA ASP A 136 32.62 12.55 -9.73
C ASP A 136 31.78 12.20 -8.50
N ALA A 137 32.31 11.31 -7.66
CA ALA A 137 31.74 11.03 -6.33
C ALA A 137 31.62 12.30 -5.46
N ALA A 138 32.38 13.35 -5.81
CA ALA A 138 32.36 14.68 -5.20
C ALA A 138 31.37 15.66 -5.87
N SER A 139 30.78 15.33 -7.02
CA SER A 139 29.79 16.20 -7.67
C SER A 139 28.61 16.46 -6.73
N GLU A 140 28.26 17.73 -6.59
CA GLU A 140 27.21 18.22 -5.70
C GLU A 140 25.87 17.48 -5.91
N ALA A 141 25.54 17.14 -7.16
CA ALA A 141 24.34 16.37 -7.50
C ALA A 141 24.36 14.94 -6.92
N VAL A 142 25.54 14.29 -6.90
CA VAL A 142 25.73 12.95 -6.33
C VAL A 142 25.69 13.00 -4.81
N GLN A 143 26.31 14.02 -4.20
CA GLN A 143 26.28 14.24 -2.75
C GLN A 143 24.86 14.54 -2.26
N ALA A 144 24.12 15.42 -2.94
CA ALA A 144 22.72 15.73 -2.63
C ALA A 144 21.82 14.48 -2.72
N LYS A 145 22.06 13.60 -3.70
CA LYS A 145 21.34 12.32 -3.83
C LYS A 145 21.68 11.36 -2.69
N ARG A 146 22.93 11.35 -2.22
CA ARG A 146 23.38 10.54 -1.08
C ARG A 146 22.81 11.06 0.24
N ALA A 147 22.79 12.37 0.45
CA ALA A 147 22.15 13.03 1.60
C ALA A 147 20.65 12.74 1.64
N LYS A 148 19.93 12.87 0.52
CA LYS A 148 18.51 12.50 0.40
C LYS A 148 18.27 11.03 0.76
N ARG A 149 19.11 10.11 0.29
CA ARG A 149 19.04 8.67 0.65
C ARG A 149 19.32 8.43 2.15
N LYS A 150 20.21 9.20 2.77
CA LYS A 150 20.52 9.10 4.21
C LYS A 150 19.31 9.55 5.05
N LEU A 151 18.73 10.71 4.75
CA LEU A 151 17.52 11.23 5.39
C LEU A 151 16.32 10.30 5.22
N GLU A 152 16.14 9.73 4.03
CA GLU A 152 15.05 8.78 3.77
C GLU A 152 15.20 7.49 4.60
N ARG A 153 16.43 6.97 4.74
CA ARG A 153 16.73 5.82 5.60
C ARG A 153 16.47 6.13 7.07
N GLU A 154 16.84 7.31 7.54
CA GLU A 154 16.55 7.75 8.91
C GLU A 154 15.05 7.88 9.16
N ARG A 155 14.29 8.47 8.23
CA ARG A 155 12.83 8.52 8.32
C ARG A 155 12.21 7.13 8.42
N LYS A 156 12.68 6.18 7.60
CA LYS A 156 12.22 4.77 7.65
C LYS A 156 12.59 4.09 8.98
N LYS A 157 13.79 4.35 9.52
CA LYS A 157 14.21 3.85 10.84
C LYS A 157 13.34 4.42 11.97
N ARG A 158 13.05 5.73 11.96
CA ARG A 158 12.17 6.40 12.94
C ARG A 158 10.77 5.80 12.91
N LYS A 159 10.14 5.70 11.73
CA LYS A 159 8.83 5.04 11.58
C LYS A 159 8.81 3.59 12.06
N ARG A 160 9.89 2.83 11.84
CA ARG A 160 9.99 1.44 12.32
C ARG A 160 10.15 1.37 13.84
N LYS A 161 10.85 2.31 14.46
CA LYS A 161 10.95 2.44 15.92
C LYS A 161 9.60 2.85 16.52
N GLU A 162 8.95 3.87 15.97
CA GLU A 162 7.60 4.31 16.37
C GLU A 162 6.59 3.18 16.27
N PHE A 163 6.59 2.42 15.16
CA PHE A 163 5.69 1.28 15.00
C PHE A 163 5.99 0.14 15.99
N ARG A 164 7.27 -0.09 16.30
CA ARG A 164 7.66 -1.07 17.33
C ARG A 164 7.25 -0.61 18.73
N MET A 165 7.44 0.67 19.06
CA MET A 165 7.01 1.25 20.34
C MET A 165 5.49 1.22 20.48
N LYS A 166 4.76 1.53 19.40
CA LYS A 166 3.30 1.43 19.38
C LYS A 166 2.82 -0.01 19.58
N GLN A 167 3.47 -0.99 18.93
CA GLN A 167 3.17 -2.40 19.18
C GLN A 167 3.54 -2.86 20.59
N LEU A 168 4.64 -2.35 21.16
CA LEU A 168 5.01 -2.67 22.54
C LEU A 168 3.99 -2.08 23.52
N ALA A 169 3.57 -0.83 23.30
CA ALA A 169 2.54 -0.15 24.09
C ALA A 169 1.15 -0.80 23.95
N GLU A 170 0.82 -1.31 22.76
CA GLU A 170 -0.43 -2.04 22.52
C GLU A 170 -0.41 -3.43 23.18
N LYS A 171 0.76 -4.09 23.21
CA LYS A 171 0.94 -5.35 23.94
C LYS A 171 0.94 -5.16 25.45
N SER A 172 1.63 -4.14 25.97
CA SER A 172 1.59 -3.81 27.40
C SER A 172 0.21 -3.28 27.83
N GLY A 173 -0.56 -2.69 26.90
CA GLY A 173 -1.96 -2.32 27.13
C GLY A 173 -2.94 -3.48 27.00
N GLN A 174 -2.58 -4.59 26.34
CA GLN A 174 -3.36 -5.83 26.29
C GLN A 174 -3.02 -6.81 27.43
N GLU A 175 -1.86 -6.66 28.09
CA GLU A 175 -1.48 -7.43 29.28
C GLU A 175 -2.14 -6.93 30.58
N GLN A 176 -2.98 -5.90 30.51
CA GLN A 176 -3.82 -5.45 31.63
C GLN A 176 -5.31 -5.71 31.33
N GLN A 177 -5.68 -7.00 31.31
CA GLN A 177 -6.97 -7.46 31.85
C GLN A 177 -6.70 -8.61 32.83
N PRO A 178 -7.39 -8.65 33.98
CA PRO A 178 -6.89 -9.26 35.21
C PRO A 178 -7.25 -10.75 35.33
N GLU A 179 -6.29 -11.56 35.78
CA GLU A 179 -6.55 -12.86 36.39
C GLU A 179 -6.42 -12.69 37.92
N ILE A 180 -7.44 -13.17 38.62
CA ILE A 180 -7.66 -13.08 40.07
C ILE A 180 -6.61 -13.93 40.81
N LYS A 181 -5.86 -13.33 41.75
CA LYS A 181 -5.38 -13.94 43.02
C LYS A 181 -4.69 -12.89 43.92
N GLN A 182 -4.68 -13.19 45.22
CA GLN A 182 -4.62 -12.31 46.40
C GLN A 182 -3.30 -11.58 46.68
N GLU A 183 -3.46 -10.48 47.43
CA GLU A 183 -2.55 -9.83 48.41
C GLU A 183 -1.24 -9.13 47.98
N GLU A 184 -1.29 -7.78 48.09
CA GLU A 184 -0.38 -6.83 48.78
C GLU A 184 -0.20 -5.49 48.01
N GLU A 185 -0.45 -4.39 48.72
CA GLU A 185 -0.33 -2.97 48.28
C GLU A 185 1.13 -2.47 48.23
N PRO A 186 1.43 -1.22 47.80
CA PRO A 186 0.92 -0.43 46.66
C PRO A 186 2.08 0.16 45.81
N VAL A 187 1.78 0.86 44.70
CA VAL A 187 2.41 2.14 44.25
C VAL A 187 1.93 2.54 42.83
N GLN A 188 1.00 3.50 42.82
CA GLN A 188 0.88 4.69 41.95
C GLN A 188 1.14 4.62 40.42
N LYS A 189 0.08 4.84 39.60
CA LYS A 189 -0.23 6.11 38.87
C LYS A 189 -0.93 5.92 37.49
N LYS A 190 -2.09 6.60 37.39
CA LYS A 190 -2.63 7.41 36.27
C LYS A 190 -3.61 6.79 35.24
N ALA A 191 -4.89 7.07 35.51
CA ALA A 191 -5.83 7.84 34.68
C ALA A 191 -6.27 7.30 33.30
N ASN A 192 -7.54 6.86 33.20
CA ASN A 192 -8.58 7.57 32.44
C ASN A 192 -9.98 6.92 32.54
N LYS A 193 -10.94 7.72 33.04
CA LYS A 193 -12.37 7.82 32.67
C LYS A 193 -13.16 6.51 32.45
N ARG A 194 -13.76 6.04 33.54
CA ARG A 194 -15.09 5.43 33.51
C ARG A 194 -15.91 6.07 34.63
N ASN A 195 -16.92 6.85 34.25
CA ASN A 195 -17.97 7.25 35.17
C ASN A 195 -18.90 6.04 35.34
N GLU A 196 -18.45 5.07 36.12
CA GLU A 196 -19.34 4.10 36.74
C GLU A 196 -19.66 4.71 38.10
N SER A 197 -20.86 5.29 38.20
CA SER A 197 -21.42 5.84 39.42
C SER A 197 -21.60 4.72 40.44
N ALA A 198 -20.55 4.41 41.19
CA ALA A 198 -20.65 3.63 42.41
C ALA A 198 -21.42 4.48 43.42
N ILE A 199 -22.65 4.08 43.72
CA ILE A 199 -23.43 4.66 44.82
C ILE A 199 -22.68 4.25 46.10
N ILE A 200 -21.96 5.20 46.69
CA ILE A 200 -21.32 5.02 47.99
C ILE A 200 -22.40 5.33 49.03
N PHE A 201 -22.67 4.37 49.91
CA PHE A 201 -23.80 4.33 50.86
C PHE A 201 -23.91 5.52 51.84
N ASN A 202 -23.02 6.52 51.81
CA ASN A 202 -22.99 7.61 52.80
C ASN A 202 -22.98 9.04 52.21
N THR A 203 -22.96 9.23 50.88
CA THR A 203 -23.07 10.58 50.31
C THR A 203 -23.99 10.61 49.09
N VAL A 204 -25.22 11.07 49.29
CA VAL A 204 -26.15 11.40 48.21
C VAL A 204 -25.75 12.78 47.68
N GLN A 205 -24.85 12.83 46.71
CA GLN A 205 -24.69 14.02 45.88
C GLN A 205 -25.80 14.01 44.82
N THR A 206 -26.81 14.84 45.03
CA THR A 206 -27.78 15.19 43.99
C THR A 206 -27.05 15.94 42.88
N VAL A 207 -26.67 15.24 41.82
CA VAL A 207 -26.30 15.88 40.56
C VAL A 207 -27.57 16.55 40.04
N GLU A 208 -27.58 17.89 40.00
CA GLU A 208 -28.70 18.74 39.57
C GLU A 208 -29.20 18.42 38.14
N GLU A 209 -28.38 17.71 37.36
CA GLU A 209 -28.78 17.12 36.09
C GLU A 209 -29.50 15.77 36.32
N GLY A 210 -30.77 15.88 36.73
CA GLY A 210 -31.64 14.73 36.95
C GLY A 210 -31.68 13.78 35.76
N TYR A 211 -31.81 12.49 36.03
CA TYR A 211 -31.94 11.44 35.02
C TYR A 211 -33.18 11.70 34.14
N VAL A 212 -32.96 12.33 32.97
CA VAL A 212 -34.03 12.62 32.02
C VAL A 212 -34.47 11.33 31.35
N ASP A 213 -35.68 10.89 31.68
CA ASP A 213 -36.28 9.71 31.08
C ASP A 213 -36.27 9.78 29.54
N LYS A 214 -36.18 8.62 28.88
CA LYS A 214 -36.19 8.53 27.40
C LYS A 214 -37.42 9.23 26.79
N ILE A 215 -38.52 9.28 27.52
CA ILE A 215 -39.78 9.96 27.13
C ILE A 215 -39.62 11.48 27.20
N GLN A 216 -39.06 12.01 28.28
CA GLN A 216 -38.79 13.43 28.45
C GLN A 216 -37.77 13.93 27.41
N LYS A 217 -36.72 13.16 27.12
CA LYS A 217 -35.74 13.49 26.06
C LYS A 217 -36.37 13.58 24.68
N LYS A 218 -37.35 12.71 24.37
CA LYS A 218 -38.12 12.78 23.12
C LYS A 218 -39.03 14.01 23.08
N ARG A 219 -39.67 14.38 24.20
CA ARG A 219 -40.48 15.59 24.30
C ARG A 219 -39.62 16.84 24.11
N ASN A 220 -38.51 16.96 24.82
CA ASN A 220 -37.59 18.10 24.71
C ASN A 220 -37.05 18.26 23.27
N LYS A 221 -36.77 17.14 22.59
CA LYS A 221 -36.36 17.16 21.17
C LYS A 221 -37.46 17.58 20.21
N LYS A 222 -38.74 17.32 20.53
CA LYS A 222 -39.86 17.84 19.73
C LYS A 222 -40.04 19.34 19.98
N GLN A 223 -39.91 19.78 21.23
CA GLN A 223 -39.99 21.20 21.60
C GLN A 223 -38.84 22.02 20.98
N SER A 224 -37.65 21.44 20.82
CA SER A 224 -36.52 22.11 20.18
C SER A 224 -36.64 22.22 18.64
N VAL A 225 -37.65 21.61 18.03
CA VAL A 225 -37.89 21.69 16.58
C VAL A 225 -38.77 22.89 16.27
N LYS A 226 -38.16 23.91 15.65
CA LYS A 226 -38.81 25.12 15.18
C LYS A 226 -39.99 24.80 14.26
N GLY A 227 -41.16 25.33 14.60
CA GLY A 227 -42.40 25.17 13.82
C GLY A 227 -42.87 23.73 13.65
N GLN A 228 -42.46 22.79 14.54
CA GLN A 228 -42.78 21.35 14.46
C GLN A 228 -42.30 20.65 13.16
N ILE A 229 -41.50 21.33 12.34
CA ILE A 229 -41.00 20.82 11.06
C ILE A 229 -39.55 20.40 11.24
N THR A 230 -39.31 19.09 11.28
CA THR A 230 -37.94 18.57 11.43
C THR A 230 -37.06 18.94 10.23
N PRO A 231 -35.87 19.53 10.40
CA PRO A 231 -35.07 19.96 9.26
C PRO A 231 -34.52 18.76 8.47
N LEU A 232 -34.58 18.82 7.15
CA LEU A 232 -34.16 17.73 6.26
C LEU A 232 -32.64 17.70 6.11
N THR A 233 -32.00 17.07 7.09
CA THR A 233 -30.54 17.11 7.27
C THR A 233 -29.91 15.71 7.15
N GLY A 234 -28.62 15.69 6.81
CA GLY A 234 -27.81 14.48 6.85
C GLY A 234 -27.46 13.87 5.48
N LYS A 235 -27.04 12.60 5.51
CA LYS A 235 -26.48 11.84 4.36
C LYS A 235 -27.27 10.56 4.03
N ASN A 236 -28.43 10.39 4.66
CA ASN A 236 -29.33 9.26 4.45
C ASN A 236 -30.32 9.57 3.33
N TYR A 237 -29.82 9.64 2.09
CA TYR A 237 -30.60 10.09 0.93
C TYR A 237 -31.91 9.32 0.72
N LYS A 238 -31.98 8.02 1.09
CA LYS A 238 -33.22 7.23 1.05
C LYS A 238 -34.29 7.75 2.02
N GLN A 239 -33.90 7.98 3.27
CA GLN A 239 -34.79 8.52 4.30
C GLN A 239 -35.19 9.96 4.01
N LEU A 240 -34.26 10.76 3.46
CA LEU A 240 -34.57 12.13 3.05
C LEU A 240 -35.58 12.12 1.91
N LEU A 241 -35.38 11.30 0.88
CA LEU A 241 -36.30 11.20 -0.24
C LEU A 241 -37.71 10.80 0.22
N SER A 242 -37.82 9.76 1.05
CA SER A 242 -39.11 9.34 1.64
C SER A 242 -39.77 10.45 2.47
N ARG A 243 -39.00 11.27 3.18
CA ARG A 243 -39.55 12.42 3.92
C ARG A 243 -39.99 13.56 3.01
N VAL A 244 -39.28 13.82 1.90
CA VAL A 244 -39.72 14.81 0.91
C VAL A 244 -41.02 14.35 0.27
N GLU A 245 -41.07 13.10 -0.19
CA GLU A 245 -42.24 12.50 -0.82
C GLU A 245 -43.44 12.54 0.13
N ALA A 246 -43.25 12.16 1.40
CA ALA A 246 -44.31 12.23 2.42
C ALA A 246 -44.77 13.67 2.74
N ARG A 247 -43.90 14.68 2.61
CA ARG A 247 -44.31 16.09 2.76
C ARG A 247 -45.14 16.56 1.58
N LYS A 248 -44.73 16.21 0.36
CA LYS A 248 -45.47 16.55 -0.85
C LYS A 248 -46.83 15.90 -0.86
N ALA A 249 -46.92 14.60 -0.56
CA ALA A 249 -48.19 13.89 -0.45
C ALA A 249 -49.14 14.56 0.57
N LYS A 250 -48.63 14.96 1.74
CA LYS A 250 -49.45 15.69 2.73
C LYS A 250 -49.92 17.06 2.24
N LEU A 251 -49.10 17.78 1.49
CA LEU A 251 -49.49 19.06 0.90
C LEU A 251 -50.52 18.87 -0.21
N GLU A 252 -50.40 17.81 -1.00
CA GLU A 252 -51.34 17.44 -2.06
C GLU A 252 -52.70 17.02 -1.47
N GLU A 253 -52.71 16.14 -0.46
CA GLU A 253 -53.92 15.77 0.30
C GLU A 253 -54.61 16.99 0.95
N LEU A 254 -53.82 17.95 1.47
CA LEU A 254 -54.36 19.19 2.02
C LEU A 254 -54.88 20.12 0.93
N ARG A 255 -54.24 20.15 -0.25
CA ARG A 255 -54.67 20.98 -1.38
C ARG A 255 -55.97 20.50 -2.00
N GLU A 256 -56.19 19.18 -2.02
CA GLU A 256 -57.43 18.55 -2.46
C GLU A 256 -58.59 18.87 -1.50
N LYS A 257 -58.33 18.89 -0.18
CA LYS A 257 -59.35 19.19 0.83
C LYS A 257 -59.60 20.69 0.99
N ASP A 258 -58.54 21.45 1.28
CA ASP A 258 -58.57 22.85 1.68
C ASP A 258 -57.35 23.63 1.13
N ALA A 259 -57.52 24.31 -0.01
CA ALA A 259 -56.45 25.08 -0.64
C ALA A 259 -55.84 26.17 0.27
N GLY A 260 -56.63 26.78 1.16
CA GLY A 260 -56.16 27.80 2.12
C GLY A 260 -55.17 27.23 3.15
N LYS A 261 -55.55 26.12 3.81
CA LYS A 261 -54.68 25.45 4.80
C LYS A 261 -53.40 24.90 4.16
N ALA A 262 -53.48 24.46 2.90
CA ALA A 262 -52.30 24.05 2.14
C ALA A 262 -51.32 25.22 1.94
N ARG A 263 -51.80 26.41 1.55
CA ARG A 263 -50.96 27.62 1.39
C ARG A 263 -50.30 28.03 2.69
N GLU A 264 -51.04 28.06 3.80
CA GLU A 264 -50.48 28.35 5.12
C GLU A 264 -49.39 27.34 5.53
N MET A 265 -49.61 26.05 5.26
CA MET A 265 -48.62 25.00 5.53
C MET A 265 -47.37 25.17 4.67
N GLU A 266 -47.51 25.50 3.39
CA GLU A 266 -46.39 25.82 2.51
C GLU A 266 -45.61 27.03 3.00
N GLU A 267 -46.28 28.10 3.42
CA GLU A 267 -45.66 29.30 3.98
C GLU A 267 -44.91 28.98 5.27
N LYS A 268 -45.54 28.23 6.20
CA LYS A 268 -44.88 27.74 7.42
C LYS A 268 -43.62 26.93 7.08
N MET A 269 -43.67 26.07 6.05
CA MET A 269 -42.49 25.33 5.60
C MET A 269 -41.41 26.24 5.00
N LYS A 270 -41.78 27.24 4.20
CA LYS A 270 -40.83 28.19 3.60
C LYS A 270 -40.13 29.02 4.68
N TRP A 271 -40.89 29.57 5.63
CA TRP A 271 -40.34 30.38 6.73
C TRP A 271 -39.49 29.57 7.70
N THR A 272 -39.92 28.37 8.10
CA THR A 272 -39.10 27.49 8.95
C THR A 272 -37.81 27.05 8.25
N ASN A 273 -37.87 26.78 6.94
CA ASN A 273 -36.69 26.48 6.14
C ASN A 273 -35.71 27.68 6.07
N LEU A 274 -36.21 28.90 5.92
CA LEU A 274 -35.37 30.11 5.96
C LEU A 274 -34.72 30.29 7.33
N LEU A 275 -35.47 30.09 8.41
CA LEU A 275 -34.97 30.19 9.78
C LEU A 275 -33.85 29.17 10.06
N TYR A 276 -34.01 27.94 9.60
CA TYR A 276 -32.97 26.91 9.71
C TYR A 276 -31.75 27.19 8.83
N LYS A 277 -31.94 27.75 7.62
CA LYS A 277 -30.82 28.19 6.78
C LYS A 277 -30.05 29.33 7.43
N ALA A 278 -30.74 30.27 8.07
CA ALA A 278 -30.13 31.37 8.84
C ALA A 278 -29.34 30.87 10.06
N GLU A 279 -29.83 29.82 10.73
CA GLU A 279 -29.09 29.10 11.79
C GLU A 279 -27.84 28.36 11.25
N GLY A 280 -27.70 28.24 9.93
CA GLY A 280 -26.57 27.55 9.28
C GLY A 280 -26.83 26.07 9.02
N ILE A 281 -28.06 25.58 9.23
CA ILE A 281 -28.43 24.19 8.96
C ILE A 281 -28.61 23.98 7.46
N LYS A 282 -27.82 23.04 6.90
CA LYS A 282 -27.88 22.66 5.48
C LYS A 282 -29.07 21.75 5.19
N ILE A 283 -30.19 22.35 4.81
CA ILE A 283 -31.42 21.67 4.40
C ILE A 283 -31.27 21.11 2.97
N LYS A 284 -31.76 19.88 2.75
CA LYS A 284 -31.69 19.16 1.48
C LYS A 284 -33.07 18.65 1.07
N ASP A 285 -33.86 19.53 0.49
CA ASP A 285 -35.26 19.26 0.14
C ASP A 285 -35.46 18.88 -1.35
N ASP A 286 -34.42 19.04 -2.18
CA ASP A 286 -34.52 18.81 -3.63
C ASP A 286 -34.48 17.31 -3.98
N GLU A 287 -35.60 16.77 -4.47
CA GLU A 287 -35.72 15.35 -4.85
C GLU A 287 -34.73 14.92 -5.93
N THR A 288 -34.53 15.76 -6.95
CA THR A 288 -33.62 15.49 -8.06
C THR A 288 -32.18 15.38 -7.56
N MET A 289 -31.75 16.28 -6.67
CA MET A 289 -30.44 16.25 -6.05
C MET A 289 -30.27 15.07 -5.07
N LEU A 290 -31.33 14.70 -4.35
CA LEU A 290 -31.33 13.52 -3.47
C LEU A 290 -31.20 12.23 -4.28
N ARG A 291 -31.95 12.08 -5.38
CA ARG A 291 -31.88 10.94 -6.30
C ARG A 291 -30.50 10.83 -6.96
N THR A 292 -29.93 11.94 -7.45
CA THR A 292 -28.58 11.94 -8.03
C THR A 292 -27.50 11.62 -6.99
N SER A 293 -27.65 12.11 -5.76
CA SER A 293 -26.76 11.80 -4.65
C SER A 293 -26.82 10.32 -4.23
N LEU A 294 -28.01 9.73 -4.28
CA LEU A 294 -28.23 8.31 -4.06
C LEU A 294 -27.54 7.48 -5.16
N LYS A 295 -27.76 7.80 -6.44
CA LYS A 295 -27.08 7.17 -7.58
C LYS A 295 -25.55 7.26 -7.47
N LYS A 296 -24.99 8.43 -7.10
CA LYS A 296 -23.55 8.61 -6.86
C LYS A 296 -23.03 7.73 -5.72
N LYS A 297 -23.82 7.55 -4.65
CA LYS A 297 -23.47 6.70 -3.51
C LYS A 297 -23.46 5.22 -3.90
N GLU A 298 -24.41 4.79 -4.72
CA GLU A 298 -24.50 3.42 -5.25
C GLU A 298 -23.37 3.12 -6.23
N LYS A 299 -23.10 4.00 -7.20
CA LYS A 299 -21.94 3.90 -8.11
C LYS A 299 -20.62 3.75 -7.36
N ARG A 300 -20.42 4.50 -6.27
CA ARG A 300 -19.22 4.38 -5.42
C ARG A 300 -19.13 3.02 -4.72
N ARG A 301 -20.27 2.47 -4.28
CA ARG A 301 -20.34 1.13 -3.66
C ARG A 301 -20.03 0.05 -4.68
N GLU A 302 -20.60 0.15 -5.88
CA GLU A 302 -20.32 -0.77 -6.97
C GLU A 302 -18.85 -0.74 -7.37
N GLN A 303 -18.24 0.45 -7.52
CA GLN A 303 -16.82 0.56 -7.81
C GLN A 303 -15.97 -0.14 -6.74
N ARG A 304 -16.33 0.04 -5.46
CA ARG A 304 -15.65 -0.64 -4.36
C ARG A 304 -15.81 -2.15 -4.44
N LYS A 305 -17.02 -2.65 -4.75
CA LYS A 305 -17.32 -4.08 -4.93
C LYS A 305 -16.49 -4.64 -6.09
N ARG A 306 -16.52 -4.00 -7.26
CA ARG A 306 -15.72 -4.37 -8.45
C ARG A 306 -14.23 -4.44 -8.13
N ASN A 307 -13.68 -3.39 -7.49
CA ASN A 307 -12.27 -3.35 -7.10
C ASN A 307 -11.91 -4.48 -6.12
N TRP A 308 -12.83 -4.87 -5.23
CA TRP A 308 -12.61 -5.96 -4.30
C TRP A 308 -12.65 -7.32 -4.99
N ASN A 309 -13.65 -7.54 -5.86
CA ASN A 309 -13.77 -8.74 -6.68
C ASN A 309 -12.54 -8.94 -7.57
N GLN A 310 -12.08 -7.87 -8.23
CA GLN A 310 -10.87 -7.93 -9.05
C GLN A 310 -9.62 -8.30 -8.22
N ARG A 311 -9.54 -7.85 -6.96
CA ARG A 311 -8.44 -8.24 -6.06
C ARG A 311 -8.52 -9.72 -5.69
N SER A 312 -9.69 -10.23 -5.36
CA SER A 312 -9.87 -11.66 -5.06
C SER A 312 -9.57 -12.53 -6.27
N GLU A 313 -10.10 -12.17 -7.44
CA GLU A 313 -9.85 -12.86 -8.71
C GLU A 313 -8.36 -12.88 -9.05
N ASN A 314 -7.65 -11.75 -8.89
CA ASN A 314 -6.21 -11.68 -9.12
C ASN A 314 -5.42 -12.58 -8.15
N ILE A 315 -5.84 -12.68 -6.89
CA ILE A 315 -5.20 -13.58 -5.91
C ILE A 315 -5.42 -15.05 -6.33
N ILE A 316 -6.65 -15.42 -6.67
CA ILE A 316 -7.01 -16.76 -7.13
C ILE A 316 -6.25 -17.10 -8.42
N GLY A 317 -6.23 -16.20 -9.40
CA GLY A 317 -5.50 -16.35 -10.66
C GLY A 317 -4.00 -16.53 -10.43
N LYS A 318 -3.38 -15.77 -9.52
CA LYS A 318 -1.96 -15.96 -9.15
C LYS A 318 -1.72 -17.30 -8.47
N MET A 319 -2.65 -17.78 -7.65
CA MET A 319 -2.56 -19.09 -7.02
C MET A 319 -2.63 -20.21 -8.06
N GLN A 320 -3.61 -20.14 -8.97
CA GLN A 320 -3.77 -21.08 -10.08
C GLN A 320 -2.53 -21.09 -10.99
N GLN A 321 -2.04 -19.93 -11.42
CA GLN A 321 -0.83 -19.83 -12.24
C GLN A 321 0.39 -20.49 -11.58
N ARG A 322 0.55 -20.39 -10.26
CA ARG A 322 1.62 -21.07 -9.52
C ARG A 322 1.43 -22.59 -9.53
N GLN A 323 0.20 -23.06 -9.34
CA GLN A 323 -0.13 -24.48 -9.41
C GLN A 323 0.08 -25.03 -10.82
N ASP A 324 -0.37 -24.32 -11.86
CA ASP A 324 -0.17 -24.69 -13.27
C ASP A 324 1.29 -24.74 -13.65
N LYS A 325 2.08 -23.74 -13.22
CA LYS A 325 3.54 -23.76 -13.41
C LYS A 325 4.16 -25.00 -12.76
N ARG A 326 3.71 -25.37 -11.56
CA ARG A 326 4.18 -26.60 -10.88
C ARG A 326 3.76 -27.85 -11.65
N ARG A 327 2.49 -27.95 -12.09
CA ARG A 327 1.98 -29.08 -12.90
C ARG A 327 2.79 -29.25 -14.19
N ARG A 328 2.97 -28.16 -14.95
CA ARG A 328 3.75 -28.14 -16.19
C ARG A 328 5.21 -28.55 -15.96
N ASN A 329 5.84 -28.06 -14.89
CA ASN A 329 7.22 -28.45 -14.56
C ASN A 329 7.33 -29.93 -14.17
N LEU A 330 6.35 -30.48 -13.45
CA LEU A 330 6.30 -31.89 -13.11
C LEU A 330 6.08 -32.77 -14.35
N GLN A 331 5.17 -32.38 -15.24
CA GLN A 331 4.98 -33.04 -16.54
C GLN A 331 6.27 -33.03 -17.36
N LYS A 332 6.92 -31.86 -17.52
CA LYS A 332 8.22 -31.77 -18.20
C LYS A 332 9.28 -32.68 -17.59
N ARG A 333 9.35 -32.80 -16.26
CA ARG A 333 10.27 -33.73 -15.58
C ARG A 333 9.91 -35.20 -15.85
N LYS A 334 8.62 -35.55 -15.89
CA LYS A 334 8.16 -36.90 -16.24
C LYS A 334 8.54 -37.23 -17.69
N HIS A 335 8.22 -36.36 -18.64
CA HIS A 335 8.60 -36.52 -20.04
C HIS A 335 10.12 -36.60 -20.22
N ALA A 336 10.90 -35.71 -19.60
CA ALA A 336 12.36 -35.79 -19.68
C ALA A 336 12.93 -37.11 -19.12
N LYS A 337 12.28 -37.71 -18.10
CA LYS A 337 12.68 -39.03 -17.60
C LYS A 337 12.32 -40.15 -18.58
N THR A 338 11.16 -40.09 -19.22
CA THR A 338 10.76 -41.08 -20.23
C THR A 338 11.64 -40.98 -21.47
N GLU A 339 11.89 -39.77 -21.98
CA GLU A 339 12.79 -39.55 -23.12
C GLU A 339 14.22 -40.01 -22.81
N LYS A 340 14.78 -39.68 -21.64
CA LYS A 340 16.09 -40.21 -21.23
C LYS A 340 16.14 -41.74 -21.17
N LYS A 341 15.03 -42.41 -20.82
CA LYS A 341 14.95 -43.89 -20.87
C LYS A 341 14.94 -44.39 -22.30
N LYS A 342 14.16 -43.75 -23.19
CA LYS A 342 14.11 -44.05 -24.62
C LYS A 342 15.49 -43.86 -25.28
N ASP A 343 16.15 -42.74 -25.03
CA ASP A 343 17.49 -42.44 -25.58
C ASP A 343 18.54 -43.45 -25.10
N ARG A 344 18.48 -43.88 -23.84
CA ARG A 344 19.35 -44.95 -23.33
C ARG A 344 19.08 -46.29 -24.01
N ALA A 345 17.83 -46.61 -24.35
CA ALA A 345 17.48 -47.82 -25.08
C ALA A 345 18.01 -47.76 -26.53
N ARG A 346 17.83 -46.63 -27.21
CA ARG A 346 18.39 -46.37 -28.55
C ARG A 346 19.91 -46.47 -28.58
N LYS A 347 20.62 -45.87 -27.61
CA LYS A 347 22.09 -45.99 -27.46
C LYS A 347 22.57 -47.42 -27.23
N LYS A 348 21.71 -48.31 -26.72
CA LYS A 348 21.99 -49.74 -26.55
C LYS A 348 21.54 -50.57 -27.77
N GLY A 349 21.18 -49.93 -28.88
CA GLY A 349 20.72 -50.60 -30.10
C GLY A 349 19.31 -51.17 -30.05
N ARG A 350 18.50 -50.85 -29.02
CA ARG A 350 17.10 -51.30 -28.95
C ARG A 350 16.21 -50.40 -29.80
N VAL A 351 15.52 -50.98 -30.77
CA VAL A 351 14.53 -50.27 -31.60
C VAL A 351 13.24 -50.09 -30.81
N LEU A 352 12.74 -48.86 -30.72
CA LEU A 352 11.48 -48.55 -30.02
C LEU A 352 10.30 -48.59 -30.99
N PRO A 353 9.08 -48.91 -30.52
CA PRO A 353 7.87 -48.89 -31.36
C PRO A 353 7.60 -47.54 -32.04
N GLU A 354 8.04 -46.44 -31.43
CA GLU A 354 7.94 -45.09 -32.02
C GLU A 354 8.87 -44.91 -33.23
N ASP A 355 10.02 -45.59 -33.24
CA ASP A 355 10.99 -45.49 -34.32
C ASP A 355 10.52 -46.35 -35.51
N LEU A 356 9.86 -47.49 -35.26
CA LEU A 356 9.19 -48.30 -36.29
C LEU A 356 8.03 -47.53 -36.96
N LYS A 357 7.23 -46.81 -36.18
CA LYS A 357 6.15 -45.96 -36.71
C LYS A 357 6.66 -44.79 -37.54
N LYS A 358 7.87 -44.29 -37.25
CA LYS A 358 8.51 -43.23 -38.05
C LYS A 358 9.16 -43.74 -39.33
N ALA A 359 9.54 -45.01 -39.38
CA ALA A 359 10.11 -45.64 -40.56
C ALA A 359 9.05 -46.22 -41.52
N ALA A 360 7.81 -46.39 -41.05
CA ALA A 360 6.66 -46.83 -41.84
C ALA A 360 5.90 -45.67 -42.52
N VAL A 361 6.34 -44.43 -42.30
CA VAL A 361 5.94 -43.21 -43.04
C VAL A 361 7.13 -42.81 -43.89
#